data_AF-A0A2G9C1Y0-F1
#
_entry.id   AF-A0A2G9C1Y0-F1
#
_cell.length_a   1.000
_cell.length_b   1.000
_cell.length_c   1.000
_cell.angle_alpha   90.00
_cell.angle_beta   90.00
_cell.angle_gamma   90.00
#
_symmetry.space_group_name_H-M   'P 1'
#
loop_
_entity.id
_entity.type
_entity.pdbx_description
1 polymer ?
#
loop_
_entity_poly.entity_id
_entity_poly.type
_entity_poly.pdbx_seq_one_letter_code
_entity_poly.pdbx_strand_id
1 'polypeptide(L)'
;VAALSGAPVDGAAAVVLLALWALSPLWIWWASAPRRPLLHREAALDPQGRDYLWGLARDTWRFYDAHVGAADNHLPPDNVQLTPHLLVAHRTSPTNIGLYLLAVACARELGFIGLVTMTTRLSATLDTLERLPRWQGHFYNWYDTESLVVLAPGYVSAVDSGNCSAHLLTVARACELAAEMTPDELAAAPRQALARTLQRLRVLQPPLA
;
A
#
# COMPACT_ATOMS: atom_id res chain seq x y z
N VAL A 1 34.56 19.57 27.19
CA VAL A 1 35.95 20.10 27.29
C VAL A 1 36.94 19.08 27.87
N ALA A 2 36.51 18.04 28.59
CA ALA A 2 37.43 17.00 29.13
C ALA A 2 38.08 16.04 28.09
N ALA A 3 37.82 16.21 26.79
CA ALA A 3 38.43 15.40 25.72
C ALA A 3 39.65 16.05 25.05
N LEU A 4 40.01 17.29 25.43
CA LEU A 4 41.18 18.01 24.89
C LEU A 4 42.41 17.98 25.83
N SER A 5 42.35 17.23 26.94
CA SER A 5 43.36 17.27 28.01
C SER A 5 44.28 16.05 28.10
N GLY A 6 44.41 15.23 27.05
CA GLY A 6 45.43 14.17 26.99
C GLY A 6 45.33 13.06 28.05
N ALA A 7 44.18 12.92 28.72
CA ALA A 7 43.92 11.77 29.58
C ALA A 7 43.71 10.53 28.70
N PRO A 8 44.29 9.36 29.03
CA PRO A 8 44.06 8.13 28.29
C PRO A 8 42.56 7.83 28.35
N VAL A 9 41.89 7.94 27.20
CA VAL A 9 40.49 7.51 27.08
C VAL A 9 40.53 5.99 27.15
N ASP A 10 39.94 5.41 28.20
CA ASP A 10 39.77 3.96 28.29
C ASP A 10 38.89 3.50 27.12
N GLY A 11 39.55 3.08 26.04
CA GLY A 11 38.93 2.70 24.78
C GLY A 11 38.12 1.42 24.86
N ALA A 12 38.13 0.72 26.00
CA ALA A 12 37.37 -0.51 26.20
C ALA A 12 35.87 -0.30 25.90
N ALA A 13 35.28 0.81 26.34
CA ALA A 13 33.88 1.13 26.06
C ALA A 13 33.62 1.32 24.56
N ALA A 14 34.53 1.98 23.83
CA ALA A 14 34.43 2.17 22.39
C ALA A 14 34.58 0.84 21.62
N VAL A 15 35.51 -0.02 22.03
CA VAL A 15 35.70 -1.35 21.45
C VAL A 15 34.47 -2.23 21.67
N VAL A 16 33.88 -2.22 22.87
CA VAL A 16 32.62 -2.94 23.15
C VAL A 16 31.49 -2.41 22.27
N LEU A 17 31.33 -1.09 22.15
CA LEU A 17 30.29 -0.49 21.32
C LEU A 17 30.46 -0.84 19.83
N LEU A 18 31.69 -0.76 19.31
CA LEU A 18 32.01 -1.11 17.92
C LEU A 18 31.85 -2.61 17.66
N ALA A 19 32.20 -3.48 18.61
CA ALA A 19 31.97 -4.91 18.51
C ALA A 19 30.48 -5.24 18.49
N LEU A 20 29.68 -4.61 19.36
CA LEU A 20 28.21 -4.75 19.33
C LEU A 20 27.61 -4.27 18.01
N TRP A 21 28.12 -3.14 17.48
CA TRP A 21 27.71 -2.62 16.19
C TRP A 21 28.10 -3.55 15.03
N ALA A 22 29.33 -4.08 15.01
CA ALA A 22 29.81 -5.03 14.01
C ALA A 22 29.05 -6.37 14.05
N LEU A 23 28.58 -6.78 15.22
CA LEU A 23 27.75 -7.97 15.40
C LEU A 23 26.26 -7.72 15.10
N SER A 24 25.83 -6.47 14.88
CA SER A 24 24.43 -6.14 14.62
C SER A 24 23.83 -6.87 13.40
N PRO A 25 24.55 -7.15 12.29
CA PRO A 25 23.99 -7.94 11.19
C PRO A 25 23.64 -9.37 11.59
N LEU A 26 24.40 -9.98 12.51
CA LEU A 26 24.11 -11.32 13.03
C LEU A 26 22.86 -11.30 13.90
N TRP A 27 22.72 -10.26 14.74
CA TRP A 27 21.52 -10.05 15.55
C TRP A 27 20.28 -9.79 14.69
N ILE A 28 20.39 -8.96 13.65
CA ILE A 28 19.31 -8.67 12.71
C ILE A 28 18.93 -9.92 11.93
N TRP A 29 19.91 -10.68 11.41
CA TRP A 29 19.65 -11.94 10.72
C TRP A 29 18.95 -12.94 11.64
N TRP A 30 19.44 -13.13 12.86
CA TRP A 30 18.84 -14.06 13.83
C TRP A 30 17.44 -13.63 14.25
N ALA A 31 17.21 -12.33 14.45
CA ALA A 31 15.90 -11.77 14.77
C ALA A 31 14.91 -11.87 13.60
N SER A 32 15.40 -11.71 12.37
CA SER A 32 14.61 -11.78 11.13
C SER A 32 14.47 -13.20 10.58
N ALA A 33 15.16 -14.18 11.15
CA ALA A 33 15.10 -15.57 10.72
C ALA A 33 13.66 -16.10 10.89
N PRO A 34 13.07 -16.72 9.85
CA PRO A 34 11.69 -17.18 9.89
C PRO A 34 11.50 -18.20 11.03
N ARG A 35 10.82 -17.78 12.10
CA ARG A 35 10.52 -18.65 13.25
C ARG A 35 9.35 -19.56 12.89
N ARG A 36 9.67 -20.84 12.64
CA ARG A 36 8.71 -21.91 12.30
C ARG A 36 7.42 -21.97 13.15
N PRO A 37 7.40 -21.67 14.47
CA PRO A 37 6.16 -21.76 15.26
C PRO A 37 5.12 -20.67 14.98
N LEU A 38 5.52 -19.52 14.41
CA LEU A 38 4.61 -18.42 14.09
C LEU A 38 3.92 -18.58 12.73
N LEU A 39 4.42 -19.51 11.88
CA LEU A 39 3.88 -19.78 10.56
C LEU A 39 2.70 -20.79 10.56
N HIS A 40 2.38 -21.41 11.71
CA HIS A 40 1.36 -22.49 11.79
C HIS A 40 0.18 -22.17 12.72
N ARG A 41 0.16 -20.97 13.31
CA ARG A 41 -1.03 -20.42 13.94
C ARG A 41 -1.37 -19.10 13.27
N GLU A 42 -1.79 -19.18 12.01
CA GLU A 42 -2.88 -18.29 11.63
C GLU A 42 -4.02 -18.67 12.57
N ALA A 43 -4.28 -17.85 13.59
CA ALA A 43 -5.51 -17.96 14.33
C ALA A 43 -6.61 -17.83 13.28
N ALA A 44 -7.25 -18.95 12.93
CA ALA A 44 -8.31 -18.96 11.95
C ALA A 44 -9.34 -17.96 12.44
N LEU A 45 -9.43 -16.82 11.74
CA LEU A 45 -10.41 -15.80 12.07
C LEU A 45 -11.77 -16.48 12.07
N ASP A 46 -12.53 -16.26 13.14
CA ASP A 46 -13.89 -16.74 13.19
C ASP A 46 -14.68 -16.13 12.01
N PRO A 47 -15.76 -16.79 11.56
CA PRO A 47 -16.51 -16.32 10.38
C PRO A 47 -16.97 -14.87 10.50
N GLN A 48 -17.37 -14.42 11.70
CA GLN A 48 -17.83 -13.05 11.93
C GLN A 48 -16.67 -12.05 11.82
N GLY A 49 -15.50 -12.37 12.39
CA GLY A 49 -14.29 -11.58 12.23
C GLY A 49 -13.86 -11.42 10.76
N ARG A 50 -13.96 -12.50 9.97
CA ARG A 50 -13.67 -12.47 8.52
C ARG A 50 -14.64 -11.56 7.76
N ASP A 51 -15.94 -11.66 8.04
CA ASP A 51 -16.96 -10.83 7.38
C ASP A 51 -16.83 -9.35 7.78
N TYR A 52 -16.49 -9.08 9.03
CA TYR A 52 -16.19 -7.72 9.49
C TYR A 52 -15.00 -7.12 8.74
N LEU A 53 -13.85 -7.82 8.70
CA LEU A 53 -12.66 -7.33 8.02
C LEU A 53 -12.85 -7.20 6.50
N TRP A 54 -13.60 -8.11 5.88
CA TRP A 54 -13.96 -7.99 4.47
C TRP A 54 -14.83 -6.76 4.22
N GLY A 55 -15.80 -6.48 5.11
CA GLY A 55 -16.61 -5.26 5.06
C GLY A 55 -15.77 -3.99 5.24
N LEU A 56 -14.87 -3.97 6.23
CA LEU A 56 -13.95 -2.87 6.45
C LEU A 56 -13.06 -2.62 5.23
N ALA A 57 -12.51 -3.68 4.63
CA ALA A 57 -11.73 -3.57 3.40
C ALA A 57 -12.56 -3.00 2.24
N ARG A 58 -13.85 -3.38 2.14
CA ARG A 58 -14.77 -2.83 1.13
C ARG A 58 -14.99 -1.34 1.36
N ASP A 59 -15.19 -0.91 2.60
CA ASP A 59 -15.38 0.50 2.93
C ASP A 59 -14.10 1.32 2.70
N THR A 60 -12.93 0.77 3.03
CA THR A 60 -11.63 1.38 2.70
C THR A 60 -11.43 1.48 1.18
N TRP A 61 -11.79 0.47 0.40
CA TRP A 61 -11.70 0.52 -1.07
C TRP A 61 -12.53 1.66 -1.66
N ARG A 62 -13.69 1.99 -1.08
CA ARG A 62 -14.55 3.09 -1.56
C ARG A 62 -13.85 4.45 -1.53
N PHE A 63 -12.83 4.63 -0.68
CA PHE A 63 -11.98 5.81 -0.74
C PHE A 63 -11.36 5.97 -2.13
N TYR A 64 -10.66 4.95 -2.62
CA TYR A 64 -10.01 5.03 -3.93
C TYR A 64 -11.02 5.00 -5.07
N ASP A 65 -12.13 4.28 -4.91
CA ASP A 65 -13.17 4.23 -5.92
C ASP A 65 -13.80 5.62 -6.17
N ALA A 66 -13.99 6.41 -5.11
CA ALA A 66 -14.58 7.74 -5.18
C ALA A 66 -13.59 8.86 -5.54
N HIS A 67 -12.31 8.75 -5.13
CA HIS A 67 -11.35 9.85 -5.24
C HIS A 67 -10.27 9.64 -6.31
N VAL A 68 -10.26 8.50 -7.02
CA VAL A 68 -9.31 8.28 -8.11
C VAL A 68 -10.04 8.16 -9.44
N GLY A 69 -9.96 9.23 -10.22
CA GLY A 69 -10.61 9.36 -11.52
C GLY A 69 -9.86 10.32 -12.45
N ALA A 70 -10.46 10.59 -13.61
CA ALA A 70 -9.81 11.37 -14.67
C ALA A 70 -9.49 12.82 -14.27
N ALA A 71 -10.27 13.43 -13.36
CA ALA A 71 -10.03 14.78 -12.86
C ALA A 71 -8.66 14.92 -12.17
N ASP A 72 -8.23 13.87 -11.48
CA ASP A 72 -6.96 13.77 -10.76
C ASP A 72 -5.91 12.97 -11.53
N ASN A 73 -6.04 12.88 -12.87
CA ASN A 73 -5.17 12.07 -13.73
C ASN A 73 -5.01 10.61 -13.26
N HIS A 74 -6.04 10.05 -12.63
CA HIS A 74 -6.02 8.71 -12.04
C HIS A 74 -4.95 8.53 -10.94
N LEU A 75 -4.54 9.60 -10.28
CA LEU A 75 -3.65 9.57 -9.12
C LEU A 75 -4.46 9.62 -7.81
N PRO A 76 -4.01 8.92 -6.74
CA PRO A 76 -4.66 9.00 -5.45
C PRO A 76 -4.32 10.33 -4.73
N PRO A 77 -5.28 10.98 -4.08
CA PRO A 77 -4.99 12.13 -3.23
C PRO A 77 -4.22 11.69 -1.98
N ASP A 78 -3.52 12.64 -1.35
CA ASP A 78 -2.77 12.42 -0.12
C ASP A 78 -3.69 12.13 1.07
N ASN A 79 -4.76 12.92 1.17
CA ASN A 79 -5.78 12.73 2.18
C ASN A 79 -7.11 13.33 1.75
N VAL A 80 -8.17 12.84 2.38
CA VAL A 80 -9.50 13.45 2.32
C VAL A 80 -9.91 13.78 3.74
N GLN A 81 -10.12 15.06 4.00
CA GLN A 81 -10.63 15.55 5.27
C GLN A 81 -12.14 15.58 5.22
N LEU A 82 -12.82 14.98 6.20
CA LEU A 82 -14.29 14.97 6.27
C LEU A 82 -14.83 16.08 7.19
N THR A 83 -14.05 16.49 8.17
CA THR A 83 -14.44 17.44 9.21
C THR A 83 -13.37 18.51 9.35
N PRO A 84 -13.70 19.81 9.43
CA PRO A 84 -15.06 20.39 9.52
C PRO A 84 -15.86 20.41 8.20
N HIS A 85 -15.21 20.24 7.06
CA HIS A 85 -15.84 20.14 5.75
C HIS A 85 -15.05 19.17 4.87
N LEU A 86 -15.71 18.66 3.83
CA LEU A 86 -15.09 17.79 2.84
C LEU A 86 -14.02 18.55 2.05
N LEU A 87 -12.77 18.13 2.18
CA LEU A 87 -11.64 18.68 1.42
C LEU A 87 -10.75 17.54 0.93
N VAL A 88 -10.52 17.50 -0.38
CA VAL A 88 -9.57 16.58 -1.01
C VAL A 88 -8.24 17.29 -1.17
N ALA A 89 -7.16 16.69 -0.68
CA ALA A 89 -5.82 17.19 -0.95
C ALA A 89 -5.38 16.69 -2.34
N HIS A 90 -5.52 17.55 -3.35
CA HIS A 90 -5.13 17.31 -4.76
C HIS A 90 -3.60 17.25 -4.95
N ARG A 91 -2.94 16.46 -4.14
CA ARG A 91 -1.52 16.17 -4.21
C ARG A 91 -1.29 14.69 -3.95
N THR A 92 -0.20 14.14 -4.47
CA THR A 92 0.16 12.73 -4.26
C THR A 92 1.66 12.55 -4.05
N SER A 93 2.02 11.41 -3.50
CA SER A 93 3.40 10.98 -3.26
C SER A 93 3.68 9.62 -3.90
N PRO A 94 4.95 9.24 -4.13
CA PRO A 94 5.27 7.91 -4.64
C PRO A 94 4.74 6.79 -3.73
N THR A 95 4.72 7.01 -2.41
CA THR A 95 4.11 6.05 -1.46
C THR A 95 2.60 5.89 -1.72
N ASN A 96 1.86 6.99 -1.87
CA ASN A 96 0.41 6.96 -2.09
C ASN A 96 0.07 6.28 -3.43
N ILE A 97 0.82 6.60 -4.49
CA ILE A 97 0.69 5.97 -5.80
C ILE A 97 0.88 4.46 -5.70
N GLY A 98 1.99 4.01 -5.11
CA GLY A 98 2.27 2.59 -4.97
C GLY A 98 1.20 1.87 -4.14
N LEU A 99 0.78 2.47 -3.02
CA LEU A 99 -0.24 1.91 -2.15
C LEU A 99 -1.59 1.79 -2.86
N TYR A 100 -1.97 2.78 -3.68
CA TYR A 100 -3.18 2.71 -4.49
C TYR A 100 -3.13 1.57 -5.50
N LEU A 101 -2.04 1.44 -6.28
CA LEU A 101 -1.90 0.35 -7.25
C LEU A 101 -2.01 -1.02 -6.57
N LEU A 102 -1.40 -1.17 -5.39
CA LEU A 102 -1.54 -2.38 -4.57
C LEU A 102 -2.99 -2.58 -4.11
N ALA A 103 -3.67 -1.52 -3.66
CA ALA A 103 -5.07 -1.58 -3.26
C ALA A 103 -5.99 -2.00 -4.41
N VAL A 104 -5.71 -1.59 -5.65
CA VAL A 104 -6.42 -2.07 -6.85
C VAL A 104 -6.27 -3.58 -7.03
N ALA A 105 -5.06 -4.11 -6.89
CA ALA A 105 -4.81 -5.55 -6.96
C ALA A 105 -5.55 -6.30 -5.83
N CYS A 106 -5.49 -5.81 -4.60
CA CYS A 106 -6.22 -6.37 -3.46
C CYS A 106 -7.75 -6.31 -3.65
N ALA A 107 -8.28 -5.24 -4.25
CA ALA A 107 -9.70 -5.13 -4.54
C ALA A 107 -10.18 -6.22 -5.50
N ARG A 108 -9.36 -6.59 -6.50
CA ARG A 108 -9.66 -7.74 -7.37
C ARG A 108 -9.65 -9.05 -6.59
N GLU A 109 -8.61 -9.30 -5.78
CA GLU A 109 -8.52 -10.52 -4.94
C GLU A 109 -9.72 -10.66 -3.99
N LEU A 110 -10.22 -9.55 -3.44
CA LEU A 110 -11.37 -9.52 -2.53
C LEU A 110 -12.72 -9.56 -3.27
N GLY A 111 -12.73 -9.55 -4.60
CA GLY A 111 -13.93 -9.58 -5.45
C GLY A 111 -14.68 -8.24 -5.53
N PHE A 112 -14.05 -7.14 -5.13
CA PHE A 112 -14.61 -5.79 -5.16
C PHE A 112 -14.72 -5.21 -6.56
N ILE A 113 -13.79 -5.61 -7.43
CA ILE A 113 -13.71 -5.25 -8.84
C ILE A 113 -13.31 -6.49 -9.66
N GLY A 114 -13.64 -6.49 -10.95
CA GLY A 114 -13.20 -7.54 -11.88
C GLY A 114 -11.84 -7.25 -12.51
N LEU A 115 -11.32 -8.23 -13.26
CA LEU A 115 -10.02 -8.12 -13.95
C LEU A 115 -9.96 -6.92 -14.89
N VAL A 116 -11.01 -6.67 -15.68
CA VAL A 116 -11.06 -5.54 -16.63
C VAL A 116 -10.96 -4.19 -15.91
N THR A 117 -11.66 -4.03 -14.79
CA THR A 117 -11.59 -2.80 -13.99
C THR A 117 -10.21 -2.63 -13.34
N MET A 118 -9.63 -3.72 -12.84
CA MET A 118 -8.26 -3.72 -12.32
C MET A 118 -7.27 -3.25 -13.39
N THR A 119 -7.23 -3.89 -14.56
CA THR A 119 -6.28 -3.54 -15.63
C THR A 119 -6.49 -2.11 -16.11
N THR A 120 -7.74 -1.67 -16.29
CA THR A 120 -8.05 -0.29 -16.69
C THR A 120 -7.51 0.74 -15.70
N ARG A 121 -7.73 0.54 -14.39
CA ARG A 121 -7.26 1.46 -13.35
C ARG A 121 -5.73 1.46 -13.24
N LEU A 122 -5.09 0.30 -13.29
CA LEU A 122 -3.63 0.18 -13.26
C LEU A 122 -3.01 0.88 -14.48
N SER A 123 -3.47 0.58 -15.69
CA SER A 123 -2.97 1.19 -16.92
C SER A 123 -3.12 2.70 -16.90
N ALA A 124 -4.31 3.23 -16.58
CA ALA A 124 -4.53 4.68 -16.55
C ALA A 124 -3.59 5.42 -15.59
N THR A 125 -3.28 4.79 -14.45
CA THR A 125 -2.33 5.36 -13.47
C THR A 125 -0.91 5.29 -14.00
N LEU A 126 -0.48 4.14 -14.53
CA LEU A 126 0.86 3.94 -15.10
C LEU A 126 1.12 4.90 -16.27
N ASP A 127 0.14 5.11 -17.15
CA ASP A 127 0.20 6.07 -18.25
C ASP A 127 0.41 7.50 -17.74
N THR A 128 -0.20 7.85 -16.60
CA THR A 128 0.06 9.13 -15.94
C THR A 128 1.47 9.18 -15.34
N LEU A 129 1.94 8.10 -14.72
CA LEU A 129 3.30 8.05 -14.15
C LEU A 129 4.36 8.30 -15.22
N GLU A 130 4.17 7.83 -16.45
CA GLU A 130 5.08 8.06 -17.58
C GLU A 130 5.24 9.55 -17.92
N ARG A 131 4.23 10.37 -17.66
CA ARG A 131 4.24 11.82 -17.91
C ARG A 131 4.78 12.65 -16.76
N LEU A 132 4.91 12.07 -15.55
CA LEU A 132 5.36 12.80 -14.38
C LEU A 132 6.84 13.22 -14.50
N PRO A 133 7.19 14.49 -14.16
CA PRO A 133 8.58 14.91 -14.07
C PRO A 133 9.35 14.05 -13.07
N ARG A 134 10.58 13.64 -13.42
CA ARG A 134 11.43 12.79 -12.56
C ARG A 134 12.82 13.38 -12.41
N TRP A 135 13.48 13.08 -11.29
CA TRP A 135 14.89 13.38 -11.07
C TRP A 135 15.70 12.09 -11.18
N GLN A 136 16.51 11.97 -12.24
CA GLN A 136 17.33 10.77 -12.49
C GLN A 136 16.53 9.44 -12.43
N GLY A 137 15.29 9.44 -12.92
CA GLY A 137 14.39 8.29 -12.87
C GLY A 137 13.58 8.15 -11.57
N HIS A 138 13.89 8.91 -10.52
CA HIS A 138 13.10 8.94 -9.29
C HIS A 138 11.94 9.92 -9.38
N PHE A 139 10.81 9.54 -8.79
CA PHE A 139 9.69 10.45 -8.56
C PHE A 139 10.03 11.45 -7.43
N TYR A 140 9.57 12.68 -7.59
CA TYR A 140 9.57 13.68 -6.53
C TYR A 140 8.56 13.32 -5.45
N ASN A 141 8.74 13.87 -4.25
CA ASN A 141 7.89 13.54 -3.11
C ASN A 141 6.44 14.02 -3.26
N TRP A 142 6.22 15.11 -3.98
CA TRP A 142 4.91 15.73 -4.10
C TRP A 142 4.62 16.18 -5.53
N TYR A 143 3.49 15.71 -6.05
CA TYR A 143 2.89 16.17 -7.30
C TYR A 143 1.49 16.70 -7.02
N ASP A 144 1.09 17.71 -7.77
CA ASP A 144 -0.32 18.09 -7.90
C ASP A 144 -1.04 17.06 -8.78
N THR A 145 -2.17 16.53 -8.33
CA THR A 145 -2.87 15.44 -9.05
C THR A 145 -3.62 15.92 -10.28
N GLU A 146 -4.01 17.20 -10.33
CA GLU A 146 -4.79 17.77 -11.43
C GLU A 146 -3.88 18.24 -12.58
N SER A 147 -2.76 18.88 -12.24
CA SER A 147 -1.85 19.52 -13.20
C SER A 147 -0.56 18.76 -13.46
N LEU A 148 -0.26 17.69 -12.69
CA LEU A 148 0.96 16.88 -12.79
C LEU A 148 2.27 17.63 -12.50
N VAL A 149 2.18 18.85 -11.95
CA VAL A 149 3.37 19.65 -11.61
C VAL A 149 4.00 19.15 -10.31
N VAL A 150 5.33 19.29 -10.22
CA VAL A 150 6.07 19.04 -8.97
C VAL A 150 5.79 20.18 -8.01
N LEU A 151 5.37 19.86 -6.79
CA LEU A 151 5.11 20.85 -5.74
C LEU A 151 6.41 21.25 -5.03
N ALA A 152 6.53 22.53 -4.67
CA ALA A 152 7.71 23.05 -3.97
C ALA A 152 7.65 22.73 -2.46
N PRO A 153 8.79 22.38 -1.82
CA PRO A 153 10.10 22.14 -2.43
C PRO A 153 10.15 20.78 -3.15
N GLY A 154 10.71 20.76 -4.37
CA GLY A 154 10.92 19.52 -5.10
C GLY A 154 12.13 18.75 -4.55
N TYR A 155 11.87 17.63 -3.88
CA TYR A 155 12.91 16.71 -3.41
C TYR A 155 12.53 15.25 -3.68
N VAL A 156 13.51 14.36 -3.64
CA VAL A 156 13.32 12.92 -3.76
C VAL A 156 13.46 12.29 -2.37
N SER A 157 12.47 11.49 -1.98
CA SER A 157 12.52 10.67 -0.77
C SER A 157 12.93 9.25 -1.13
N ALA A 158 14.01 8.78 -0.49
CA ALA A 158 14.45 7.39 -0.63
C ALA A 158 13.43 6.42 -0.01
N VAL A 159 12.74 6.83 1.05
CA VAL A 159 11.69 6.03 1.71
C VAL A 159 10.49 5.86 0.77
N ASP A 160 10.03 6.95 0.16
CA ASP A 160 8.88 6.90 -0.75
C ASP A 160 9.20 6.14 -2.03
N SER A 161 10.42 6.31 -2.55
CA SER A 161 10.92 5.51 -3.67
C SER A 161 10.91 4.02 -3.32
N GLY A 162 11.44 3.65 -2.15
CA GLY A 162 11.46 2.26 -1.68
C GLY A 162 10.07 1.66 -1.50
N ASN A 163 9.15 2.40 -0.87
CA ASN A 163 7.76 1.98 -0.71
C ASN A 163 7.08 1.77 -2.06
N CYS A 164 7.21 2.74 -2.97
CA CYS A 164 6.64 2.65 -4.32
C CYS A 164 7.17 1.43 -5.08
N SER A 165 8.49 1.22 -5.07
CA SER A 165 9.11 0.06 -5.72
C SER A 165 8.62 -1.29 -5.14
N ALA A 166 8.50 -1.40 -3.82
CA ALA A 166 8.00 -2.61 -3.17
C ALA A 166 6.54 -2.91 -3.53
N HIS A 167 5.69 -1.89 -3.57
CA HIS A 167 4.31 -2.03 -4.01
C HIS A 167 4.23 -2.41 -5.49
N LEU A 168 5.00 -1.77 -6.37
CA LEU A 168 5.03 -2.09 -7.80
C LEU A 168 5.48 -3.53 -8.08
N LEU A 169 6.47 -4.03 -7.34
CA LEU A 169 6.90 -5.43 -7.44
C LEU A 169 5.76 -6.40 -7.06
N THR A 170 5.01 -6.06 -6.01
CA THR A 170 3.87 -6.87 -5.56
C THR A 170 2.73 -6.82 -6.58
N VAL A 171 2.44 -5.65 -7.15
CA VAL A 171 1.43 -5.47 -8.21
C VAL A 171 1.81 -6.23 -9.47
N ALA A 172 3.08 -6.18 -9.88
CA ALA A 172 3.59 -6.97 -11.01
C ALA A 172 3.33 -8.46 -10.78
N ARG A 173 3.66 -8.99 -9.61
CA ARG A 173 3.39 -10.40 -9.28
C ARG A 173 1.89 -10.71 -9.26
N ALA A 174 1.06 -9.80 -8.75
CA ALA A 174 -0.40 -9.98 -8.76
C ALA A 174 -0.99 -10.01 -10.18
N CYS A 175 -0.42 -9.24 -11.12
CA CYS A 175 -0.77 -9.25 -12.53
C CYS A 175 -0.32 -10.55 -13.23
N GLU A 176 0.90 -11.03 -12.97
CA GLU A 176 1.37 -12.32 -13.49
C GLU A 176 0.45 -13.47 -13.04
N LEU A 177 0.14 -13.54 -11.75
CA LEU A 177 -0.80 -14.50 -11.21
C LEU A 177 -2.18 -14.38 -11.86
N ALA A 178 -2.67 -13.15 -12.09
CA ALA A 178 -3.94 -12.92 -12.78
C ALA A 178 -3.97 -13.50 -14.19
N ALA A 179 -2.84 -13.40 -14.92
CA ALA A 179 -2.73 -13.84 -16.29
C ALA A 179 -2.70 -15.37 -16.42
N GLU A 180 -2.28 -16.07 -15.36
CA GLU A 180 -2.25 -17.54 -15.29
C GLU A 180 -3.61 -18.15 -14.91
N MET A 181 -4.55 -17.35 -14.40
CA MET A 181 -5.86 -17.82 -13.95
C MET A 181 -6.82 -18.13 -15.11
N THR A 182 -7.61 -19.18 -14.92
CA THR A 182 -8.76 -19.52 -15.79
C THR A 182 -9.94 -18.56 -15.58
N PRO A 183 -10.89 -18.47 -16.54
CA PRO A 183 -12.10 -17.67 -16.37
C PRO A 183 -12.91 -18.01 -15.11
N ASP A 184 -12.97 -19.29 -14.73
CA ASP A 184 -13.72 -19.73 -13.55
C ASP A 184 -13.06 -19.26 -12.24
N GLU A 185 -11.73 -19.30 -12.18
CA GLU A 185 -10.94 -18.79 -11.06
C GLU A 185 -11.08 -17.28 -10.93
N LEU A 186 -10.99 -16.55 -12.06
CA LEU A 186 -11.21 -15.10 -12.09
C LEU A 186 -12.63 -14.72 -11.63
N ALA A 187 -13.63 -15.55 -11.91
CA ALA A 187 -15.00 -15.33 -11.50
C ALA A 187 -15.29 -15.76 -10.05
N ALA A 188 -14.40 -16.49 -9.38
CA ALA A 188 -14.67 -17.04 -8.05
C ALA A 188 -14.81 -15.95 -6.97
N ALA A 189 -13.84 -15.03 -6.88
CA ALA A 189 -13.86 -13.96 -5.88
C ALA A 189 -15.05 -12.99 -6.06
N PRO A 190 -15.37 -12.50 -7.28
CA PRO A 190 -16.56 -11.69 -7.51
C PRO A 190 -17.88 -12.40 -7.11
N ARG A 191 -18.01 -13.70 -7.41
CA ARG A 191 -19.19 -14.49 -7.00
C ARG A 191 -19.33 -14.55 -5.48
N GLN A 192 -18.23 -14.78 -4.76
CA GLN A 192 -18.23 -14.79 -3.30
C GLN A 192 -18.56 -13.41 -2.72
N ALA A 193 -17.98 -12.35 -3.29
CA ALA A 193 -18.26 -10.97 -2.89
C ALA A 193 -19.73 -10.59 -3.07
N LEU A 194 -20.33 -11.00 -4.19
CA LEU A 194 -21.76 -10.80 -4.46
C LEU A 194 -22.62 -11.54 -3.44
N ALA A 195 -22.31 -12.82 -3.15
CA ALA A 195 -23.03 -13.60 -2.15
C ALA A 195 -22.98 -12.94 -0.75
N ARG A 196 -21.80 -12.47 -0.32
CA ARG A 196 -21.63 -11.74 0.95
C ARG A 196 -22.44 -10.44 0.98
N THR A 197 -22.43 -9.70 -0.12
CA THR A 197 -23.19 -8.44 -0.23
C THR A 197 -24.70 -8.69 -0.16
N LEU A 198 -25.21 -9.69 -0.89
CA LEU A 198 -26.62 -10.07 -0.84
C LEU A 198 -27.05 -10.54 0.55
N GLN A 199 -26.21 -11.31 1.24
CA GLN A 199 -26.47 -11.72 2.62
C GLN A 199 -26.58 -10.52 3.56
N ARG A 200 -25.65 -9.57 3.47
CA ARG A 200 -25.71 -8.32 4.26
C ARG A 200 -26.99 -7.51 3.99
N LEU A 201 -27.37 -7.35 2.71
CA LEU A 201 -28.59 -6.61 2.36
C LEU A 201 -29.85 -7.28 2.91
N ARG A 202 -29.93 -8.61 2.89
CA ARG A 202 -31.05 -9.36 3.50
C ARG A 202 -31.15 -9.19 5.01
N VAL A 203 -30.02 -9.04 5.71
CA VAL A 203 -30.00 -8.78 7.16
C VAL A 203 -30.45 -7.34 7.47
N LEU A 204 -30.14 -6.39 6.59
CA LEU A 204 -30.48 -4.96 6.77
C LEU A 204 -31.89 -4.59 6.31
N GLN A 205 -32.52 -5.38 5.44
CA GLN A 205 -33.93 -5.23 5.10
C GLN A 205 -34.78 -6.01 6.12
N PRO A 206 -35.66 -5.36 6.92
CA PRO A 206 -36.67 -6.11 7.66
C PRO A 206 -37.53 -6.89 6.64
N PRO A 207 -38.06 -8.08 7.00
CA PRO A 207 -38.96 -8.80 6.12
C PRO A 207 -40.09 -7.83 5.73
N LEU A 208 -40.26 -7.62 4.42
CA LEU A 208 -41.40 -6.87 3.90
C LEU A 208 -42.65 -7.55 4.46
N ALA A 209 -43.29 -6.86 5.41
CA ALA A 209 -44.58 -7.25 5.98
C ALA A 209 -45.69 -7.03 4.96
#